data_AF-A0A969CN74-F1
#
_entry.id   AF-A0A969CN74-F1
#
_cell.length_a   1.000
_cell.length_b   1.000
_cell.length_c   1.000
_cell.angle_alpha   90.00
_cell.angle_beta   90.00
_cell.angle_gamma   90.00
#
_symmetry.space_group_name_H-M   'P 1'
#
loop_
_entity.id
_entity.type
_entity.pdbx_description
1 polymer ?
#
loop_
_entity_poly.entity_id
_entity_poly.type
_entity_poly.pdbx_seq_one_letter_code
_entity_poly.pdbx_strand_id
1 'polypeptide(L)'
;MKSNNKLDIQENRYVSADDYILESYAGLGYQGKDFTEFQEFCSYIDEVKDLARVESMPGVAQDLLTTMQDDVWKFYKMIYLSNSPEQIYYDVPILKYIEPSAFVKVLLLMNVDHRRTIGWAITKRYEFEDINKQLLEELNWLKSVRDILLNEAHQKKGKNSGYQLDLFTQHYLKKAIQNLETKNNSEIDA
;
A
#
# COMPACT_ATOMS: atom_id res chain seq x y z
N MET A 1 33.83 -39.33 3.59
CA MET A 1 32.44 -38.96 3.90
C MET A 1 32.35 -37.44 3.86
N LYS A 2 31.69 -36.87 2.85
CA LYS A 2 31.54 -35.41 2.71
C LYS A 2 30.30 -34.96 3.49
N SER A 3 30.50 -34.08 4.48
CA SER A 3 29.44 -33.37 5.19
C SER A 3 28.97 -32.19 4.34
N ASN A 4 27.69 -32.19 3.95
CA ASN A 4 27.06 -31.05 3.31
C ASN A 4 26.53 -30.12 4.41
N ASN A 5 27.27 -29.03 4.63
CA ASN A 5 26.89 -27.92 5.48
C ASN A 5 25.74 -27.17 4.80
N LYS A 6 24.55 -27.17 5.40
CA LYS A 6 23.44 -26.30 4.99
C LYS A 6 23.85 -24.86 5.33
N LEU A 7 24.04 -24.04 4.31
CA LEU A 7 24.17 -22.60 4.46
C LEU A 7 22.82 -22.05 4.90
N ASP A 8 22.79 -21.47 6.10
CA ASP A 8 21.67 -20.70 6.61
C ASP A 8 21.75 -19.32 5.95
N ILE A 9 20.95 -19.10 4.91
CA ILE A 9 20.87 -17.81 4.24
C ILE A 9 19.73 -17.05 4.92
N GLN A 10 20.09 -16.08 5.75
CA GLN A 10 19.13 -15.12 6.30
C GLN A 10 18.39 -14.44 5.15
N GLU A 11 17.06 -14.50 5.19
CA GLU A 11 16.17 -13.86 4.22
C GLU A 11 16.50 -12.37 4.12
N ASN A 12 16.98 -11.98 2.95
CA ASN A 12 17.30 -10.61 2.60
C ASN A 12 15.97 -9.84 2.47
N ARG A 13 15.50 -9.27 3.58
CA ARG A 13 14.44 -8.25 3.56
C ARG A 13 14.99 -7.08 2.75
N TYR A 14 14.28 -6.65 1.71
CA TYR A 14 14.63 -5.44 0.97
C TYR A 14 14.47 -4.24 1.91
N VAL A 15 15.56 -3.94 2.62
CA VAL A 15 15.77 -2.70 3.35
C VAL A 15 16.03 -1.62 2.29
N SER A 16 15.31 -0.49 2.35
CA SER A 16 15.51 0.62 1.42
C SER A 16 16.98 1.03 1.42
N ALA A 17 17.52 1.40 0.26
CA ALA A 17 18.90 1.88 0.15
C ALA A 17 19.19 3.06 1.11
N ASP A 18 18.15 3.80 1.51
CA ASP A 18 18.23 4.92 2.45
C ASP A 18 18.54 4.48 3.90
N ASP A 19 18.16 3.27 4.31
CA ASP A 19 18.47 2.75 5.65
C ASP A 19 19.94 2.29 5.73
N TYR A 20 20.54 1.89 4.60
CA TYR A 20 21.95 1.50 4.53
C TYR A 20 22.90 2.68 4.74
N ILE A 21 22.49 3.91 4.41
CA ILE A 21 23.32 5.11 4.45
C ILE A 21 23.74 5.48 5.89
N LEU A 22 22.95 5.11 6.90
CA LEU A 22 23.21 5.44 8.30
C LEU A 22 24.17 4.45 9.00
N GLU A 23 24.37 3.27 8.43
CA GLU A 23 25.30 2.27 8.98
C GLU A 23 26.64 2.21 8.22
N SER A 24 26.63 2.51 6.92
CA SER A 24 27.83 2.48 6.09
C SER A 24 27.68 3.31 4.81
N TYR A 25 28.80 3.69 4.21
CA TYR A 25 28.83 4.29 2.89
C TYR A 25 29.89 3.61 2.03
N ALA A 26 29.53 3.22 0.80
CA ALA A 26 30.42 2.55 -0.14
C ALA A 26 31.14 1.31 0.44
N GLY A 27 30.46 0.54 1.31
CA GLY A 27 31.02 -0.64 1.96
C GLY A 27 31.96 -0.35 3.13
N LEU A 28 32.06 0.90 3.58
CA LEU A 28 32.84 1.34 4.74
C LEU A 28 31.89 1.77 5.85
N GLY A 29 32.03 1.18 7.04
CA GLY A 29 31.30 1.60 8.23
C GLY A 29 31.83 2.92 8.78
N TYR A 30 30.98 3.67 9.49
CA TYR A 30 31.41 4.89 10.17
C TYR A 30 32.24 4.55 11.42
N GLN A 31 33.40 5.20 11.56
CA GLN A 31 34.18 5.12 12.79
C GLN A 31 33.45 5.88 13.90
N GLY A 32 33.10 5.19 14.99
CA GLY A 32 32.31 5.77 16.09
C GLY A 32 30.81 5.50 16.02
N LYS A 33 30.35 4.57 15.18
CA LYS A 33 28.93 4.16 15.13
C LYS A 33 28.36 3.68 16.49
N ASP A 34 29.23 3.22 17.38
CA ASP A 34 28.87 2.73 18.72
C ASP A 34 28.81 3.88 19.75
N PHE A 35 29.15 5.11 19.36
CA PHE A 35 28.99 6.29 20.22
C PHE A 35 27.52 6.68 20.33
N THR A 36 27.10 7.05 21.54
CA THR A 36 25.73 7.44 21.83
C THR A 36 25.29 8.62 20.97
N GLU A 37 26.15 9.62 20.79
CA GLU A 37 25.86 10.82 19.99
C GLU A 37 25.63 10.48 18.51
N PHE A 38 26.32 9.46 17.98
CA PHE A 38 26.11 9.00 16.60
C PHE A 38 24.75 8.32 16.47
N GLN A 39 24.39 7.45 17.42
CA GLN A 39 23.09 6.77 17.43
C GLN A 39 21.94 7.77 17.58
N GLU A 40 22.06 8.74 18.49
CA GLU A 40 21.09 9.82 18.67
C GLU A 40 20.92 10.65 17.38
N PHE A 41 22.03 10.97 16.70
CA PHE A 41 21.97 11.66 15.42
C PHE A 41 21.25 10.85 14.34
N CYS A 42 21.54 9.55 14.22
CA CYS A 42 20.86 8.67 13.27
C CYS A 42 19.36 8.59 13.56
N SER A 43 18.98 8.38 14.83
CA SER A 43 17.58 8.36 15.24
C SER A 43 16.88 9.67 14.92
N TYR A 44 17.51 10.82 15.17
CA TYR A 44 16.96 12.12 14.81
C TYR A 44 16.75 12.28 13.30
N ILE A 45 17.71 11.82 12.47
CA ILE A 45 17.57 11.86 11.01
C ILE A 45 16.39 10.98 10.56
N ASP A 46 16.23 9.80 11.13
CA ASP A 46 15.10 8.93 10.80
C ASP A 46 13.75 9.52 11.24
N GLU A 47 13.68 10.13 12.44
CA GLU A 47 12.50 10.85 12.91
C GLU A 47 12.11 11.99 11.95
N VAL A 48 13.09 12.80 11.53
CA VAL A 48 12.84 13.91 10.59
C VAL A 48 12.43 13.38 9.21
N LYS A 49 13.05 12.30 8.73
CA LYS A 49 12.66 11.63 7.47
C LYS A 49 11.21 11.15 7.55
N ASP A 50 10.83 10.52 8.65
CA ASP A 50 9.46 10.04 8.85
C ASP A 50 8.45 11.17 8.94
N LEU A 51 8.78 12.25 9.64
CA LEU A 51 7.94 13.46 9.69
C LEU A 51 7.75 14.05 8.29
N ALA A 52 8.83 14.28 7.55
CA ALA A 52 8.77 14.80 6.18
C ALA A 52 7.99 13.87 5.25
N ARG A 53 8.12 12.56 5.43
CA ARG A 53 7.34 11.56 4.72
C ARG A 53 5.85 11.73 5.01
N VAL A 54 5.44 11.74 6.28
CA VAL A 54 4.03 11.90 6.68
C VAL A 54 3.44 13.23 6.20
N GLU A 55 4.17 14.34 6.32
CA GLU A 55 3.70 15.67 5.90
C GLU A 55 3.48 15.76 4.38
N SER A 56 4.31 15.08 3.58
CA SER A 56 4.19 15.07 2.12
C SER A 56 3.15 14.08 1.58
N MET A 57 2.80 13.03 2.35
CA MET A 57 1.91 11.96 1.90
C MET A 57 0.57 12.42 1.31
N PRO A 58 -0.16 13.41 1.88
CA PRO A 58 -1.42 13.87 1.29
C PRO A 58 -1.26 14.41 -0.14
N GLY A 59 -0.18 15.15 -0.42
CA GLY A 59 0.12 15.65 -1.77
C GLY A 59 0.43 14.50 -2.73
N VAL A 60 1.26 13.56 -2.30
CA VAL A 60 1.62 12.36 -3.08
C VAL A 60 0.39 11.49 -3.38
N ALA A 61 -0.53 11.35 -2.41
CA ALA A 61 -1.77 10.61 -2.59
C ALA A 61 -2.70 11.28 -3.61
N GLN A 62 -2.71 12.62 -3.67
CA GLN A 62 -3.46 13.37 -4.67
C GLN A 62 -2.85 13.21 -6.08
N ASP A 63 -1.53 13.18 -6.19
CA ASP A 63 -0.83 12.88 -7.45
C ASP A 63 -1.09 11.43 -7.91
N LEU A 64 -1.17 10.49 -6.97
CA LEU A 64 -1.55 9.11 -7.25
C LEU A 64 -3.00 9.02 -7.78
N LEU A 65 -3.93 9.79 -7.21
CA LEU A 65 -5.31 9.85 -7.71
C LEU A 65 -5.37 10.47 -9.12
N THR A 66 -4.55 11.48 -9.40
CA THR A 66 -4.42 12.07 -10.74
C THR A 66 -3.86 11.03 -11.72
N THR A 67 -2.82 10.31 -11.30
CA THR A 67 -2.23 9.20 -12.08
C THR A 67 -3.27 8.12 -12.37
N MET A 68 -4.16 7.79 -11.42
CA MET A 68 -5.25 6.84 -11.64
C MET A 68 -6.15 7.24 -12.82
N GLN A 69 -6.43 8.54 -12.94
CA GLN A 69 -7.27 9.08 -14.00
C GLN A 69 -6.55 9.08 -15.37
N ASP A 70 -5.28 9.47 -15.39
CA ASP A 70 -4.51 9.67 -16.61
C ASP A 70 -3.89 8.38 -17.16
N ASP A 71 -3.40 7.51 -16.27
CA ASP A 71 -2.76 6.24 -16.59
C ASP A 71 -3.06 5.15 -15.54
N VAL A 72 -4.13 4.39 -15.81
CA VAL A 72 -4.60 3.30 -14.94
C VAL A 72 -3.54 2.21 -14.73
N TRP A 73 -2.66 1.97 -15.70
CA TRP A 73 -1.65 0.91 -15.61
C TRP A 73 -0.46 1.35 -14.79
N LYS A 74 -0.09 2.63 -14.87
CA LYS A 74 0.90 3.21 -13.98
C LYS A 74 0.39 3.20 -12.54
N PHE A 75 -0.84 3.66 -12.30
CA PHE A 75 -1.48 3.55 -10.98
C PHE A 75 -1.45 2.11 -10.46
N TYR A 76 -1.86 1.16 -11.31
CA TYR A 76 -1.85 -0.27 -10.98
C TYR A 76 -0.47 -0.68 -10.44
N LYS A 77 0.61 -0.43 -11.20
CA LYS A 77 1.99 -0.81 -10.82
C LYS A 77 2.55 -0.09 -9.61
N MET A 78 2.08 1.11 -9.31
CA MET A 78 2.55 1.88 -8.16
C MET A 78 2.11 1.29 -6.82
N ILE A 79 0.95 0.63 -6.77
CA ILE A 79 0.30 0.25 -5.50
C ILE A 79 0.31 -1.25 -5.18
N TYR A 80 0.83 -2.12 -6.04
CA TYR A 80 0.87 -3.57 -5.79
C TYR A 80 2.29 -4.12 -5.85
N LEU A 81 2.52 -5.23 -5.15
CA LEU A 81 3.79 -5.95 -5.21
C LEU A 81 4.00 -6.56 -6.61
N SER A 82 5.04 -6.12 -7.28
CA SER A 82 5.45 -6.45 -8.64
C SER A 82 6.98 -6.53 -8.73
N ASN A 83 7.51 -6.66 -9.96
CA ASN A 83 8.94 -6.49 -10.24
C ASN A 83 9.19 -5.20 -11.03
N SER A 84 8.26 -4.24 -10.99
CA SER A 84 8.37 -2.98 -11.72
C SER A 84 9.19 -1.96 -10.91
N PRO A 85 10.08 -1.17 -11.54
CA PRO A 85 10.69 -0.03 -10.88
C PRO A 85 9.67 1.05 -10.48
N GLU A 86 8.45 0.99 -11.01
CA GLU A 86 7.36 1.91 -10.69
C GLU A 86 6.64 1.56 -9.38
N GLN A 87 6.97 0.43 -8.74
CA GLN A 87 6.40 0.01 -7.47
C GLN A 87 7.01 0.81 -6.32
N ILE A 88 6.27 1.82 -5.87
CA ILE A 88 6.77 2.77 -4.85
C ILE A 88 5.92 2.71 -3.57
N TYR A 89 4.65 2.30 -3.66
CA TYR A 89 3.70 2.40 -2.56
C TYR A 89 3.05 1.07 -2.17
N TYR A 90 3.63 -0.07 -2.57
CA TYR A 90 3.03 -1.38 -2.35
C TYR A 90 2.85 -1.76 -0.87
N ASP A 91 3.67 -1.21 0.02
CA ASP A 91 3.73 -1.47 1.46
C ASP A 91 3.45 -0.20 2.30
N VAL A 92 3.37 0.97 1.66
CA VAL A 92 2.98 2.24 2.29
C VAL A 92 1.47 2.40 2.26
N PRO A 93 0.78 2.72 3.38
CA PRO A 93 -0.68 2.87 3.44
C PRO A 93 -1.17 4.19 2.80
N ILE A 94 -0.76 4.46 1.55
CA ILE A 94 -0.98 5.73 0.84
C ILE A 94 -2.47 6.02 0.57
N LEU A 95 -3.30 4.99 0.38
CA LEU A 95 -4.71 5.16 0.04
C LEU A 95 -5.49 5.81 1.19
N LYS A 96 -5.03 5.66 2.45
CA LYS A 96 -5.67 6.29 3.62
C LYS A 96 -5.72 7.82 3.54
N TYR A 97 -4.80 8.43 2.78
CA TYR A 97 -4.71 9.87 2.58
C TYR A 97 -5.59 10.37 1.42
N ILE A 98 -6.16 9.48 0.60
CA ILE A 98 -7.10 9.85 -0.45
C ILE A 98 -8.49 9.94 0.17
N GLU A 99 -9.21 11.03 -0.09
CA GLU A 99 -10.60 11.13 0.37
C GLU A 99 -11.49 10.07 -0.36
N PRO A 100 -12.23 9.20 0.36
CA PRO A 100 -12.96 8.10 -0.26
C PRO A 100 -13.94 8.52 -1.37
N SER A 101 -14.64 9.64 -1.19
CA SER A 101 -15.60 10.15 -2.18
C SER A 101 -14.93 10.67 -3.44
N ALA A 102 -13.74 11.27 -3.34
CA ALA A 102 -12.91 11.72 -4.45
C ALA A 102 -12.43 10.53 -5.28
N PHE A 103 -11.96 9.47 -4.62
CA PHE A 103 -11.61 8.21 -5.29
C PHE A 103 -12.80 7.63 -6.05
N VAL A 104 -13.96 7.49 -5.39
CA VAL A 104 -15.17 6.94 -6.02
C VAL A 104 -15.65 7.83 -7.17
N LYS A 105 -15.60 9.15 -7.02
CA LYS A 105 -15.98 10.10 -8.08
C LYS A 105 -15.13 9.88 -9.33
N VAL A 106 -13.81 9.78 -9.19
CA VAL A 106 -12.92 9.49 -10.33
C VAL A 106 -13.25 8.12 -10.91
N LEU A 107 -13.35 7.08 -10.08
CA LEU A 107 -13.66 5.72 -10.51
C LEU A 107 -14.96 5.63 -11.34
N LEU A 108 -16.01 6.34 -10.93
CA LEU A 108 -17.31 6.35 -11.62
C LEU A 108 -17.27 7.01 -13.00
N LEU A 109 -16.32 7.91 -13.24
CA LEU A 109 -16.11 8.57 -14.53
C LEU A 109 -15.30 7.69 -15.50
N MET A 110 -14.62 6.65 -15.01
CA MET A 110 -13.81 5.76 -15.83
C MET A 110 -14.65 4.76 -16.63
N ASN A 111 -14.10 4.33 -17.76
CA ASN A 111 -14.68 3.25 -18.55
C ASN A 111 -14.66 1.91 -17.77
N VAL A 112 -15.40 0.91 -18.25
CA VAL A 112 -15.58 -0.38 -17.56
C VAL A 112 -14.26 -1.13 -17.39
N ASP A 113 -13.37 -1.10 -18.40
CA ASP A 113 -12.12 -1.86 -18.37
C ASP A 113 -11.12 -1.24 -17.39
N HIS A 114 -11.02 0.09 -17.35
CA HIS A 114 -10.21 0.77 -16.35
C HIS A 114 -10.73 0.51 -14.94
N ARG A 115 -12.05 0.54 -14.71
CA ARG A 115 -12.62 0.16 -13.41
C ARG A 115 -12.21 -1.25 -13.03
N ARG A 116 -12.29 -2.23 -13.94
CA ARG A 116 -11.82 -3.60 -13.67
C ARG A 116 -10.34 -3.65 -13.29
N THR A 117 -9.49 -2.90 -14.00
CA THR A 117 -8.06 -2.79 -13.66
C THR A 117 -7.86 -2.25 -12.25
N ILE A 118 -8.59 -1.20 -11.85
CA ILE A 118 -8.54 -0.67 -10.48
C ILE A 118 -9.00 -1.70 -9.45
N GLY A 119 -10.10 -2.41 -9.71
CA GLY A 119 -10.58 -3.48 -8.83
C GLY A 119 -9.54 -4.59 -8.65
N TRP A 120 -8.85 -4.96 -9.73
CA TRP A 120 -7.76 -5.93 -9.68
C TRP A 120 -6.54 -5.38 -8.93
N ALA A 121 -6.18 -4.11 -9.13
CA ALA A 121 -5.13 -3.42 -8.40
C ALA A 121 -5.34 -3.50 -6.88
N ILE A 122 -6.55 -3.15 -6.44
CA ILE A 122 -6.96 -3.22 -5.04
C ILE A 122 -6.84 -4.66 -4.53
N THR A 123 -7.36 -5.63 -5.29
CA THR A 123 -7.30 -7.04 -4.87
C THR A 123 -5.86 -7.54 -4.71
N LYS A 124 -4.97 -7.16 -5.64
CA LYS A 124 -3.57 -7.56 -5.64
C LYS A 124 -2.75 -6.88 -4.56
N ARG A 125 -3.05 -5.62 -4.25
CA ARG A 125 -2.44 -4.88 -3.14
C ARG A 125 -2.57 -5.61 -1.81
N TYR A 126 -3.74 -6.18 -1.52
CA TYR A 126 -4.01 -6.84 -0.24
C TYR A 126 -3.89 -8.37 -0.30
N GLU A 127 -3.20 -8.93 -1.31
CA GLU A 127 -3.08 -10.37 -1.52
C GLU A 127 -2.17 -11.05 -0.49
N PHE A 128 -1.12 -10.38 -0.02
CA PHE A 128 -0.07 -10.96 0.82
C PHE A 128 -0.17 -10.51 2.27
N GLU A 129 -0.21 -11.48 3.19
CA GLU A 129 -0.40 -11.23 4.62
C GLU A 129 0.73 -10.39 5.25
N ASP A 130 1.98 -10.58 4.83
CA ASP A 130 3.12 -9.82 5.38
C ASP A 130 3.10 -8.34 5.00
N ILE A 131 2.55 -8.01 3.83
CA ILE A 131 2.35 -6.62 3.40
C ILE A 131 1.15 -6.01 4.10
N ASN A 132 0.06 -6.78 4.26
CA ASN A 132 -1.16 -6.31 4.91
C ASN A 132 -0.93 -5.74 6.32
N LYS A 133 0.13 -6.18 7.02
CA LYS A 133 0.53 -5.63 8.32
C LYS A 133 0.84 -4.13 8.28
N GLN A 134 1.41 -3.65 7.18
CA GLN A 134 1.77 -2.25 6.99
C GLN A 134 0.60 -1.42 6.41
N LEU A 135 -0.43 -2.09 5.91
CA LEU A 135 -1.57 -1.47 5.21
C LEU A 135 -2.84 -1.38 6.07
N LEU A 136 -2.80 -1.79 7.34
CA LEU A 136 -3.98 -1.84 8.23
C LEU A 136 -4.73 -0.51 8.33
N GLU A 137 -4.01 0.62 8.26
CA GLU A 137 -4.61 1.95 8.33
C GLU A 137 -5.53 2.26 7.12
N GLU A 138 -5.44 1.51 6.02
CA GLU A 138 -6.32 1.63 4.86
C GLU A 138 -7.67 0.90 5.04
N LEU A 139 -7.85 0.13 6.11
CA LEU A 139 -9.08 -0.66 6.32
C LEU A 139 -10.34 0.21 6.37
N ASN A 140 -10.28 1.30 7.15
CA ASN A 140 -11.42 2.22 7.25
C ASN A 140 -11.70 2.90 5.92
N TRP A 141 -10.64 3.26 5.19
CA TRP A 141 -10.75 3.84 3.85
C TRP A 141 -11.45 2.89 2.87
N LEU A 142 -11.04 1.61 2.82
CA LEU A 142 -11.67 0.58 1.98
C LEU A 142 -13.15 0.38 2.31
N LYS A 143 -13.50 0.36 3.61
CA LYS A 143 -14.90 0.27 4.06
C LYS A 143 -15.70 1.47 3.59
N SER A 144 -15.18 2.68 3.73
CA SER A 144 -15.84 3.90 3.24
C SER A 144 -16.04 3.86 1.72
N VAL A 145 -15.02 3.46 0.93
CA VAL A 145 -15.14 3.32 -0.52
C VAL A 145 -16.22 2.30 -0.90
N ARG A 146 -16.25 1.14 -0.23
CA ARG A 146 -17.28 0.11 -0.44
C ARG A 146 -18.67 0.67 -0.17
N ASP A 147 -18.86 1.37 0.95
CA ASP A 147 -20.17 1.84 1.39
C ASP A 147 -20.71 2.93 0.45
N ILE A 148 -19.84 3.84 -0.03
CA ILE A 148 -20.20 4.83 -1.05
C ILE A 148 -20.61 4.14 -2.36
N LEU A 149 -19.85 3.13 -2.82
CA LEU A 149 -20.18 2.39 -4.05
C LEU A 149 -21.46 1.57 -3.93
N LEU A 150 -21.74 0.95 -2.78
CA LEU A 150 -22.99 0.25 -2.52
C LEU A 150 -24.18 1.21 -2.53
N ASN A 151 -24.05 2.38 -1.92
CA ASN A 151 -25.08 3.41 -1.99
C ASN A 151 -25.33 3.84 -3.44
N GLU A 152 -24.28 4.11 -4.22
CA GLU A 152 -24.39 4.42 -5.65
C GLU A 152 -25.05 3.30 -6.47
N ALA A 153 -24.75 2.03 -6.15
CA ALA A 153 -25.38 0.87 -6.76
C ALA A 153 -26.89 0.82 -6.43
N HIS A 154 -27.24 1.08 -5.17
CA HIS A 154 -28.63 1.13 -4.69
C HIS A 154 -29.44 2.24 -5.38
N GLN A 155 -28.88 3.45 -5.51
CA GLN A 155 -29.52 4.55 -6.24
C GLN A 155 -29.75 4.23 -7.73
N LYS A 156 -28.94 3.32 -8.29
CA LYS A 156 -29.01 2.86 -9.68
C LYS A 156 -29.65 1.47 -9.81
N LYS A 157 -30.41 1.02 -8.80
CA LYS A 157 -31.06 -0.30 -8.80
C LYS A 157 -31.91 -0.52 -10.06
N GLY A 158 -31.79 -1.70 -10.64
CA GLY A 158 -32.47 -2.06 -11.90
C GLY A 158 -31.77 -1.58 -13.18
N LYS A 159 -30.69 -0.79 -13.07
CA LYS A 159 -29.83 -0.41 -14.20
C LYS A 159 -28.59 -1.30 -14.24
N ASN A 160 -28.08 -1.58 -15.45
CA ASN A 160 -26.82 -2.30 -15.64
C ASN A 160 -25.65 -1.66 -14.87
N SER A 161 -25.62 -0.32 -14.80
CA SER A 161 -24.61 0.39 -14.02
C SER A 161 -24.67 0.09 -12.53
N GLY A 162 -25.87 -0.06 -11.95
CA GLY A 162 -26.01 -0.43 -10.54
C GLY A 162 -25.52 -1.85 -10.26
N TYR A 163 -25.88 -2.80 -11.14
CA TYR A 163 -25.40 -4.18 -11.07
C TYR A 163 -23.87 -4.28 -11.20
N GLN A 164 -23.26 -3.53 -12.12
CA GLN A 164 -21.80 -3.50 -12.27
C GLN A 164 -21.08 -2.99 -11.02
N LEU A 165 -21.63 -1.98 -10.35
CA LEU A 165 -21.06 -1.45 -9.11
C LEU A 165 -21.18 -2.44 -7.95
N ASP A 166 -22.34 -3.10 -7.82
CA ASP A 166 -22.52 -4.17 -6.83
C ASP A 166 -21.49 -5.29 -7.06
N LEU A 167 -21.36 -5.80 -8.28
CA LEU A 167 -20.34 -6.79 -8.64
C LEU A 167 -18.92 -6.33 -8.33
N PHE A 168 -18.59 -5.06 -8.59
CA PHE A 168 -17.27 -4.51 -8.26
C PHE A 168 -16.99 -4.61 -6.76
N THR A 169 -17.95 -4.21 -5.91
CA THR A 169 -17.79 -4.28 -4.45
C THR A 169 -17.66 -5.72 -3.96
N GLN A 170 -18.46 -6.65 -4.52
CA GLN A 170 -18.44 -8.06 -4.12
C GLN A 170 -17.16 -8.79 -4.55
N HIS A 171 -16.67 -8.52 -5.76
CA HIS A 171 -15.52 -9.25 -6.30
C HIS A 171 -14.17 -8.70 -5.83
N TYR A 172 -14.07 -7.38 -5.68
CA TYR A 172 -12.77 -6.74 -5.40
C TYR A 172 -12.66 -6.26 -3.96
N LEU A 173 -13.63 -5.49 -3.47
CA LEU A 173 -13.51 -4.84 -2.15
C LEU A 173 -13.79 -5.80 -0.99
N LYS A 174 -14.74 -6.73 -1.15
CA LYS A 174 -15.07 -7.70 -0.10
C LYS A 174 -13.84 -8.51 0.32
N LYS A 175 -13.10 -9.07 -0.64
CA LYS A 175 -11.90 -9.88 -0.37
C LYS A 175 -10.77 -9.02 0.22
N ALA A 176 -10.54 -7.83 -0.33
CA ALA A 176 -9.55 -6.88 0.18
C ALA A 176 -9.79 -6.53 1.67
N ILE A 177 -11.05 -6.22 2.02
CA ILE A 177 -11.44 -5.90 3.40
C ILE A 177 -11.25 -7.12 4.30
N GLN A 178 -11.70 -8.31 3.88
CA GLN A 178 -11.54 -9.54 4.66
C GLN A 178 -10.07 -9.83 4.97
N ASN A 179 -9.19 -9.68 3.98
CA ASN A 179 -7.75 -9.92 4.15
C ASN A 179 -7.11 -8.98 5.18
N LEU A 180 -7.58 -7.74 5.30
CA LEU A 180 -7.12 -6.81 6.34
C LEU A 180 -7.78 -7.08 7.71
N GLU A 181 -9.05 -7.49 7.74
CA GLU A 181 -9.78 -7.78 8.99
C GLU A 181 -9.27 -9.01 9.72
N THR A 182 -8.88 -10.09 9.01
CA THR A 182 -8.37 -11.32 9.62
C THR A 182 -7.20 -11.06 10.56
N LYS A 183 -6.36 -10.06 10.26
CA LYS A 183 -5.23 -9.69 11.10
C LYS A 183 -5.58 -8.72 12.24
N ASN A 184 -6.53 -7.80 12.02
CA ASN A 184 -6.98 -6.90 13.10
C ASN A 184 -7.52 -7.68 14.31
N ASN A 185 -8.15 -8.84 14.10
CA ASN A 185 -8.60 -9.71 15.19
C ASN A 185 -7.47 -10.55 15.82
N SER A 186 -6.38 -10.80 15.09
CA SER A 186 -5.23 -11.58 15.58
C SER A 186 -4.34 -10.79 16.53
N GLU A 187 -4.39 -9.45 16.50
CA GLU A 187 -3.63 -8.55 17.38
C GLU A 187 -4.43 -8.15 18.64
N ILE A 188 -5.73 -8.47 18.70
CA ILE A 188 -6.58 -8.24 19.89
C ILE A 188 -6.52 -9.44 20.84
N ASP A 189 -6.12 -10.61 20.35
CA ASP A 189 -6.06 -11.88 21.10
C ASP A 189 -4.63 -12.29 21.51
N ALA A 190 -3.62 -11.42 21.35
CA ALA A 190 -2.21 -11.66 21.71
C ALA A 190 -1.70 -10.64 22.74
#